data_AF-A0A7R7AJG7-F1
#
_entry.id   AF-A0A7R7AJG7-F1
#
_cell.length_a   1.000
_cell.length_b   1.000
_cell.length_c   1.000
_cell.angle_alpha   90.00
_cell.angle_beta   90.00
_cell.angle_gamma   90.00
#
_symmetry.space_group_name_H-M   'P 1'
#
loop_
_entity.id
_entity.type
_entity.pdbx_description
1 polymer ?
#
loop_
_entity_poly.entity_id
_entity_poly.type
_entity_poly.pdbx_seq_one_letter_code
_entity_poly.pdbx_strand_id
1 'polypeptide(L)' 'MSNTPDAIDNKTERFELRLTSDLLARVDEWRRNQPDLPTRSEAFRRLVEAGLGSKTTGKPEADGT' A
#
# COMPACT_ATOMS: atom_id res chain seq x y z
N MET A 1 9.54 22.31 -27.16
CA MET A 1 8.25 21.60 -27.04
C MET A 1 8.22 20.95 -25.67
N SER A 2 7.20 21.28 -24.88
CA SER A 2 7.09 21.00 -23.44
C SER A 2 7.07 19.51 -23.12
N ASN A 3 7.86 19.11 -22.12
CA ASN A 3 7.79 17.80 -21.51
C ASN A 3 6.62 17.84 -20.51
N THR A 4 5.40 17.58 -20.98
CA THR A 4 4.24 17.43 -20.11
C THR A 4 4.52 16.26 -19.16
N PRO A 5 4.50 16.45 -17.83
CA PRO A 5 4.62 15.33 -16.91
C PRO A 5 3.46 14.39 -17.21
N ASP A 6 3.79 13.12 -17.49
CA ASP A 6 2.85 12.04 -17.76
C ASP A 6 1.70 12.14 -16.75
N ALA A 7 0.50 12.44 -17.25
CA ALA A 7 -0.69 12.51 -16.43
C ALA A 7 -0.81 11.17 -15.70
N ILE A 8 -0.79 11.18 -14.37
CA ILE A 8 -0.75 9.97 -13.51
C ILE A 8 -1.59 8.86 -14.13
N ASP A 9 -0.92 7.95 -14.82
CA ASP A 9 -1.57 6.89 -15.55
C ASP A 9 -2.14 5.92 -14.53
N ASN A 10 -3.46 5.90 -14.36
CA ASN A 10 -4.15 5.07 -13.36
C ASN A 10 -4.18 3.57 -13.75
N LYS A 11 -3.20 3.10 -14.52
CA LYS A 11 -3.08 1.70 -14.90
C LYS A 11 -2.45 0.89 -13.76
N THR A 12 -2.92 -0.34 -13.62
CA THR A 12 -2.37 -1.30 -12.66
C THR A 12 -1.15 -1.98 -13.26
N GLU A 13 0.01 -1.75 -12.67
CA GLU A 13 1.26 -2.39 -13.08
C GLU A 13 1.56 -3.66 -12.26
N ARG A 14 2.16 -4.66 -12.92
CA ARG A 14 2.64 -5.88 -12.25
C ARG A 14 4.06 -5.64 -11.76
N PHE A 15 4.31 -5.95 -10.50
CA PHE A 15 5.64 -5.90 -9.91
C PHE A 15 5.91 -7.16 -9.10
N GLU A 16 7.19 -7.50 -8.94
CA GLU A 16 7.64 -8.65 -8.16
C GLU A 16 8.22 -8.19 -6.82
N LEU A 17 7.89 -8.90 -5.74
CA LEU A 17 8.36 -8.59 -4.38
C LEU A 17 8.77 -9.87 -3.67
N ARG A 18 9.89 -9.83 -2.95
CA ARG A 18 10.32 -10.91 -2.05
C ARG A 18 9.95 -10.57 -0.62
N LEU A 19 9.14 -11.42 -0.01
CA LEU A 19 8.67 -11.28 1.37
C LEU A 19 9.02 -12.53 2.17
N THR A 20 9.09 -12.38 3.50
CA THR A 20 9.22 -13.52 4.39
C THR A 20 7.93 -14.35 4.39
N SER A 21 8.06 -15.66 4.63
CA SER A 21 6.91 -16.56 4.73
C SER A 21 5.94 -16.15 5.84
N ASP A 22 6.44 -15.59 6.94
CA ASP A 22 5.63 -15.04 8.04
C ASP A 22 4.71 -13.92 7.56
N LEU A 23 5.26 -12.94 6.83
CA LEU A 23 4.47 -11.82 6.34
C LEU A 23 3.40 -12.28 5.34
N LEU A 24 3.73 -13.23 4.47
CA LEU A 24 2.77 -13.83 3.55
C LEU A 24 1.62 -14.53 4.30
N ALA A 25 1.94 -15.29 5.35
CA ALA A 25 0.94 -15.96 6.17
C ALA A 25 -0.01 -14.97 6.85
N ARG A 26 0.52 -13.88 7.42
CA ARG A 26 -0.28 -12.82 8.05
C ARG A 26 -1.22 -12.13 7.06
N VAL A 27 -0.77 -11.89 5.83
CA VAL A 27 -1.63 -11.34 4.76
C VAL A 27 -2.72 -12.35 4.37
N ASP A 28 -2.40 -13.64 4.30
CA ASP A 28 -3.38 -14.70 4.03
C ASP A 28 -4.38 -14.91 5.17
N GLU A 29 -4.00 -14.67 6.42
CA GLU A 29 -4.93 -14.63 7.56
C GLU A 29 -5.84 -13.40 7.48
N TRP A 30 -5.28 -12.23 7.22
CA TRP A 30 -6.05 -11.00 7.10
C TRP A 30 -7.09 -11.10 5.97
N ARG A 31 -6.71 -11.64 4.80
CA ARG A 31 -7.63 -11.78 3.67
C ARG A 31 -8.78 -12.74 3.97
N ARG A 32 -8.53 -13.79 4.78
CA ARG A 32 -9.56 -14.78 5.18
C ARG A 32 -10.66 -14.19 6.04
N ASN A 33 -10.37 -13.09 6.74
CA ASN A 33 -11.33 -12.36 7.56
C ASN A 33 -12.11 -11.29 6.79
N GLN A 34 -11.82 -11.08 5.50
CA GLN A 34 -12.56 -10.12 4.68
C GLN A 34 -13.82 -10.77 4.10
N PRO A 35 -14.94 -10.02 4.00
CA PRO A 35 -16.23 -10.56 3.56
C PRO A 35 -16.20 -11.08 2.11
N ASP A 36 -15.39 -10.46 1.25
CA ASP A 36 -15.25 -10.81 -0.16
C ASP A 36 -14.09 -11.78 -0.47
N LEU A 37 -13.31 -12.18 0.55
CA LEU A 37 -12.12 -13.04 0.42
C LEU A 37 -11.21 -12.63 -0.75
N PRO A 38 -10.59 -11.43 -0.70
CA PRO A 38 -9.86 -10.87 -1.82
C PRO A 38 -8.68 -11.75 -2.24
N THR A 39 -8.28 -11.62 -3.50
CA THR A 39 -7.02 -12.20 -4.00
C THR A 39 -5.84 -11.65 -3.20
N ARG A 40 -4.71 -12.38 -3.20
CA ARG A 40 -3.52 -11.93 -2.47
C ARG A 40 -3.04 -10.55 -2.95
N SER A 41 -3.04 -10.29 -4.25
CA SER A 41 -2.66 -8.99 -4.81
C SER A 41 -3.60 -7.86 -4.37
N GLU A 42 -4.91 -8.12 -4.36
CA GLU A 42 -5.90 -7.15 -3.88
C GLU A 42 -5.77 -6.89 -2.38
N ALA A 43 -5.51 -7.95 -1.59
CA ALA A 43 -5.24 -7.81 -0.16
C ALA A 43 -4.01 -6.93 0.11
N PHE A 44 -2.92 -7.12 -0.64
CA PHE A 44 -1.75 -6.25 -0.58
C PHE A 44 -2.10 -4.80 -0.93
N ARG A 45 -2.85 -4.56 -2.00
CA ARG A 45 -3.27 -3.22 -2.40
C ARG A 45 -4.03 -2.52 -1.26
N ARG A 46 -5.07 -3.17 -0.72
CA ARG A 46 -5.88 -2.61 0.38
C ARG A 46 -5.05 -2.32 1.63
N LEU A 47 -4.15 -3.22 2.00
CA LEU A 47 -3.26 -3.03 3.15
C LEU A 47 -2.29 -1.85 2.95
N VAL A 48 -1.73 -1.71 1.76
CA VAL A 48 -0.85 -0.58 1.41
C VAL A 48 -1.63 0.73 1.38
N GLU A 49 -2.80 0.78 0.74
CA GLU A 49 -3.67 1.96 0.73
C GLU A 49 -4.10 2.38 2.13
N ALA A 50 -4.44 1.42 3.01
CA ALA A 50 -4.75 1.69 4.41
C ALA A 50 -3.54 2.25 5.19
N GLY A 51 -2.34 1.71 4.95
CA GLY A 51 -1.09 2.21 5.55
C GLY A 51 -0.73 3.62 5.08
N LEU A 52 -0.92 3.93 3.80
CA LEU A 52 -0.65 5.25 3.21
C LEU A 52 -1.73 6.29 3.57
N GLY A 53 -2.98 5.87 3.73
CA GLY A 53 -4.10 6.72 4.14
C GLY A 53 -4.13 7.02 5.64
N SER A 54 -3.44 6.22 6.45
CA SER A 54 -3.15 6.56 7.83
C SER A 54 -2.22 7.77 7.82
N LYS A 55 -2.74 8.98 8.09
CA LYS A 55 -1.93 10.19 8.26
C LYS A 55 -0.72 9.79 9.10
N THR A 56 0.46 9.82 8.51
CA THR A 56 1.70 9.81 9.26
C THR A 56 1.59 11.01 10.20
N THR A 57 1.21 10.78 11.45
CA THR A 57 1.50 11.72 12.52
C THR A 57 3.02 11.71 12.63
N GLY A 58 3.66 12.42 11.71
CA GLY A 58 4.93 13.05 11.98
C GLY A 58 4.63 14.00 13.13
N LYS A 59 4.99 13.55 14.33
CA LYS A 59 5.17 14.36 15.53
C LYS A 59 5.53 15.82 15.15
N PRO A 60 4.69 16.83 15.46
CA PRO A 60 5.10 18.22 15.32
C PRO A 60 5.96 18.60 16.53
N GLU A 61 7.24 18.23 16.52
CA GLU A 61 8.22 18.68 17.50
C GLU A 61 9.60 18.70 16.79
N ALA A 62 10.34 19.79 16.67
CA ALA A 62 10.25 21.12 17.22
C ALA A 62 11.03 22.07 16.28
N ASP A 63 10.53 23.28 16.06
CA ASP A 63 11.34 24.41 15.62
C ASP A 63 11.19 25.50 16.68
N GLY A 64 12.33 25.89 17.24
CA GLY A 64 12.40 26.73 18.43
C GLY A 64 12.27 28.21 18.14
N THR A 65 11.72 28.94 19.10
CA THR A 65 12.23 30.20 19.66
C THR A 65 11.44 30.49 20.93
#